data_AF-A0A510Y1F0-F1
#
_entry.id   AF-A0A510Y1F0-F1
#
_cell.length_a   1.000
_cell.length_b   1.000
_cell.length_c   1.000
_cell.angle_alpha   90.00
_cell.angle_beta   90.00
_cell.angle_gamma   90.00
#
_symmetry.space_group_name_H-M   'P 1'
#
loop_
_entity.id
_entity.type
_entity.pdbx_description
1 polymer ?
#
loop_
_entity_poly.entity_id
_entity_poly.type
_entity_poly.pdbx_seq_one_letter_code
_entity_poly.pdbx_strand_id
1 'polypeptide(L)'
;MKLLNTNAGIQKAKFANKVDHIEDIQEDIEYMEKISERYKIVEVAVMTEEEYNEFSTSMMADWDFLDGKGGTDSTTATEAHESKRMFEWTKEEMDEFRKGAYRECIGITTPQANEMIVVDPQGHNYARYSALVKG
;
A
#
# COMPACT_ATOMS: atom_id res chain seq x y z
N MET A 1 15.98 8.94 -6.41
CA MET A 1 14.81 8.08 -6.63
C MET A 1 14.24 8.21 -8.05
N LYS A 2 13.68 7.10 -8.59
CA LYS A 2 12.91 7.03 -9.85
C LYS A 2 11.55 6.35 -9.59
N LEU A 3 10.48 6.92 -10.12
CA LEU A 3 9.14 6.32 -10.05
C LEU A 3 8.78 5.55 -11.32
N LEU A 4 8.16 4.37 -11.15
CA LEU A 4 7.78 3.46 -12.23
C LEU A 4 6.33 3.00 -12.03
N ASN A 5 5.45 3.28 -13.00
CA ASN A 5 4.10 2.69 -12.98
C ASN A 5 4.16 1.18 -13.18
N THR A 6 3.25 0.44 -12.54
CA THR A 6 3.20 -1.01 -12.66
C THR A 6 1.82 -1.52 -13.05
N ASN A 7 1.81 -2.65 -13.76
CA ASN A 7 0.61 -3.46 -14.03
C ASN A 7 0.61 -4.75 -13.20
N ALA A 8 1.23 -4.73 -12.00
CA ALA A 8 1.27 -5.88 -11.11
C ALA A 8 -0.15 -6.39 -10.81
N GLY A 9 -0.27 -7.71 -10.67
CA GLY A 9 -1.51 -8.35 -10.23
C GLY A 9 -1.83 -8.03 -8.77
N ILE A 10 -3.06 -8.34 -8.37
CA ILE A 10 -3.49 -8.25 -6.97
C ILE A 10 -2.82 -9.37 -6.17
N GLN A 11 -2.18 -9.00 -5.06
CA GLN A 11 -1.46 -9.87 -4.15
C GLN A 11 -2.08 -9.80 -2.75
N LYS A 12 -1.53 -10.57 -1.80
CA LYS A 12 -1.93 -10.56 -0.40
C LYS A 12 -0.72 -10.38 0.52
N ALA A 13 -0.82 -9.48 1.48
CA ALA A 13 0.19 -9.25 2.50
C ALA A 13 -0.47 -8.88 3.83
N LYS A 14 0.29 -8.97 4.92
CA LYS A 14 -0.09 -8.40 6.21
C LYS A 14 0.50 -6.99 6.28
N PHE A 15 -0.28 -6.02 6.77
CA PHE A 15 0.15 -4.63 6.86
C PHE A 15 0.25 -4.22 8.33
N ALA A 16 1.42 -3.75 8.73
CA ALA A 16 1.63 -2.99 9.95
C ALA A 16 0.99 -1.60 9.83
N ASN A 17 0.57 -1.02 10.96
CA ASN A 17 -0.16 0.26 10.98
C ASN A 17 0.65 1.32 11.73
N LYS A 18 1.01 2.41 11.02
CA LYS A 18 1.72 3.57 11.57
C LYS A 18 2.98 3.18 12.32
N VAL A 19 3.81 2.40 11.65
CA VAL A 19 5.17 2.09 12.08
C VAL A 19 6.16 3.04 11.41
N ASP A 20 7.22 3.41 12.13
CA ASP A 20 8.21 4.39 11.67
C ASP A 20 9.50 3.72 11.17
N HIS A 21 9.77 2.49 11.59
CA HIS A 21 10.95 1.73 11.18
C HIS A 21 10.55 0.42 10.51
N ILE A 22 11.39 -0.06 9.60
CA ILE A 22 11.18 -1.29 8.86
C ILE A 22 11.16 -2.53 9.76
N GLU A 23 11.94 -2.52 10.85
CA GLU A 23 12.00 -3.61 11.82
C GLU A 23 10.65 -3.77 12.55
N ASP A 24 10.00 -2.64 12.86
CA ASP A 24 8.69 -2.60 13.52
C ASP A 24 7.61 -3.28 12.66
N ILE A 25 7.75 -3.26 11.32
CA ILE A 25 6.82 -3.97 10.42
C ILE A 25 6.81 -5.47 10.73
N GLN A 26 7.99 -6.08 10.89
CA GLN A 26 8.10 -7.52 11.10
C GLN A 26 7.51 -7.91 12.45
N GLU A 27 7.83 -7.14 13.50
CA GLU A 27 7.28 -7.34 14.84
C GLU A 27 5.75 -7.27 14.81
N ASP A 28 5.18 -6.21 14.24
CA ASP A 28 3.74 -6.00 14.18
C ASP A 28 3.03 -7.13 13.39
N ILE A 29 3.63 -7.58 12.28
CA ILE A 29 3.13 -8.67 11.44
C ILE A 29 3.15 -10.04 12.15
N GLU A 30 4.16 -10.30 12.99
CA GLU A 30 4.29 -11.54 13.77
C GLU A 30 3.20 -11.66 14.83
N TYR A 31 2.83 -10.55 15.48
CA TYR A 31 1.74 -10.51 16.47
C TYR A 31 0.34 -10.55 15.84
N MET A 32 0.20 -10.28 14.54
CA MET A 32 -1.08 -10.33 13.84
C MET A 32 -1.51 -11.76 13.49
N GLU A 33 -2.54 -12.26 14.18
CA GLU A 33 -3.22 -13.49 13.80
C GLU A 33 -4.07 -13.29 12.53
N LYS A 34 -3.58 -13.83 11.41
CA LYS A 34 -4.37 -14.33 10.23
C LYS A 34 -5.00 -13.32 9.26
N ILE A 35 -4.88 -12.01 9.44
CA ILE A 35 -5.48 -11.06 8.48
C ILE A 35 -4.46 -10.68 7.41
N SER A 36 -4.50 -11.36 6.26
CA SER A 36 -3.85 -10.88 5.04
C SER A 36 -4.84 -10.07 4.22
N GLU A 37 -4.43 -8.87 3.83
CA GLU A 37 -5.20 -7.94 3.03
C GLU A 37 -4.78 -8.01 1.57
N ARG A 38 -5.72 -7.73 0.66
CA ARG A 38 -5.43 -7.64 -0.78
C ARG A 38 -4.84 -6.28 -1.11
N TYR A 39 -3.82 -6.28 -1.94
CA TYR A 39 -3.19 -5.05 -2.40
C TYR A 39 -2.72 -5.19 -3.85
N LYS A 40 -2.49 -4.05 -4.50
CA LYS A 40 -1.91 -3.94 -5.83
C LYS A 40 -0.86 -2.83 -5.80
N ILE A 41 0.33 -3.12 -6.30
CA ILE A 41 1.37 -2.11 -6.45
C ILE A 41 1.07 -1.33 -7.73
N VAL A 42 0.66 -0.07 -7.59
CA VAL A 42 0.34 0.79 -8.74
C VAL A 42 1.57 1.53 -9.25
N GLU A 43 2.54 1.77 -8.36
CA GLU A 43 3.77 2.50 -8.64
C GLU A 43 4.92 1.95 -7.79
N VAL A 44 6.15 2.00 -8.32
CA VAL A 44 7.37 1.59 -7.63
C VAL A 44 8.35 2.75 -7.58
N ALA A 45 8.73 3.16 -6.37
CA ALA A 45 9.85 4.04 -6.08
C ALA A 45 11.14 3.23 -5.99
N VAL A 46 11.95 3.35 -7.04
CA VAL A 46 13.31 2.80 -7.08
C VAL A 46 14.27 3.84 -6.51
N MET A 47 14.79 3.57 -5.32
CA MET A 47 15.66 4.46 -4.55
C MET A 47 17.14 4.06 -4.67
N THR A 48 18.03 4.97 -4.28
CA THR A 48 19.41 4.60 -3.92
C THR A 48 19.41 3.86 -2.58
N GLU A 49 20.53 3.22 -2.23
CA GLU A 49 20.67 2.58 -0.91
C GLU A 49 20.56 3.59 0.24
N GLU A 50 21.11 4.79 0.07
CA GLU A 50 21.02 5.86 1.07
C GLU A 50 19.59 6.34 1.28
N GLU A 51 18.86 6.63 0.19
CA GLU A 51 17.44 7.03 0.23
C GLU A 51 16.57 5.92 0.84
N TYR A 52 16.84 4.65 0.50
CA TYR A 52 16.10 3.52 1.05
C TYR A 52 16.34 3.35 2.55
N ASN A 53 17.57 3.49 3.01
CA ASN A 53 17.92 3.40 4.43
C ASN A 53 17.30 4.57 5.24
N GLU A 54 17.29 5.77 4.65
CA GLU A 54 16.60 6.92 5.24
C GLU A 54 15.10 6.65 5.36
N PHE A 55 14.47 6.18 4.28
CA PHE A 55 13.07 5.80 4.28
C PHE A 55 12.76 4.70 5.30
N SER A 56 13.57 3.65 5.37
CA SER A 56 13.36 2.50 6.26
C SER A 56 13.48 2.85 7.75
N THR A 57 14.06 4.01 8.08
CA THR A 57 14.21 4.50 9.46
C THR A 57 13.35 5.73 9.76
N SER A 58 12.56 6.21 8.80
CA SER A 58 11.70 7.38 8.96
C SER A 58 10.45 7.28 8.07
N MET A 59 9.73 6.17 8.21
CA MET A 59 8.56 5.85 7.40
C MET A 59 7.36 6.77 7.68
N MET A 60 7.29 7.38 8.87
CA MET A 60 6.27 8.34 9.25
C MET A 60 6.59 9.79 8.90
N ALA A 61 7.76 10.08 8.34
CA ALA A 61 8.09 11.40 7.82
C ALA A 61 7.27 11.74 6.56
N ASP A 62 7.27 13.02 6.21
CA ASP A 62 6.62 13.51 5.01
C ASP A 62 7.49 13.23 3.78
N TRP A 63 6.99 12.40 2.88
CA TRP A 63 7.62 11.99 1.64
C TRP A 63 6.77 12.43 0.44
N ASP A 64 7.30 13.35 -0.37
CA ASP A 64 6.58 13.94 -1.52
C ASP A 64 6.02 12.90 -2.50
N PHE A 65 6.70 11.76 -2.68
CA PHE A 65 6.24 10.72 -3.60
C PHE A 65 5.06 9.90 -3.09
N LEU A 66 4.71 10.02 -1.81
CA LEU A 66 3.54 9.41 -1.21
C LEU A 66 2.32 10.36 -1.22
N ASP A 67 2.53 11.67 -1.42
CA ASP A 67 1.47 12.65 -1.34
C ASP A 67 0.35 12.39 -2.36
N GLY A 68 -0.89 12.39 -1.88
CA GLY A 68 -2.08 12.08 -2.67
C GLY A 68 -2.16 10.64 -3.20
N LYS A 69 -1.31 9.71 -2.73
CA LYS A 69 -1.28 8.31 -3.19
C LYS A 69 -2.05 7.36 -2.27
N GLY A 70 -2.27 6.15 -2.78
CA GLY A 70 -2.96 5.08 -2.08
C GLY A 70 -4.47 5.17 -2.21
N GLY A 71 -5.17 4.44 -1.34
CA GLY A 71 -6.62 4.33 -1.39
C GLY A 71 -7.10 2.91 -1.60
N THR A 72 -8.37 2.76 -1.98
CA THR A 72 -9.02 1.46 -2.16
C THR A 72 -9.76 1.44 -3.48
N ASP A 73 -9.49 0.40 -4.26
CA ASP A 73 -10.20 0.11 -5.50
C ASP A 73 -10.76 -1.32 -5.45
N SER A 74 -11.58 -1.73 -6.41
CA SER A 74 -12.22 -3.03 -6.42
C SER A 74 -12.42 -3.59 -7.82
N THR A 75 -12.10 -4.88 -7.98
CA THR A 75 -12.34 -5.62 -9.23
C THR A 75 -13.82 -5.85 -9.55
N THR A 76 -14.71 -5.52 -8.62
CA THR A 76 -16.17 -5.67 -8.75
C THR A 76 -16.89 -4.32 -8.75
N ALA A 77 -16.15 -3.20 -8.69
CA ALA A 77 -16.74 -1.88 -8.89
C ALA A 77 -17.31 -1.79 -10.32
N THR A 78 -18.52 -1.25 -10.44
CA THR A 78 -19.15 -0.99 -11.75
C THR A 78 -19.05 0.50 -12.06
N GLU A 79 -19.08 0.88 -13.34
CA GLU A 79 -19.08 2.29 -13.78
C GLU A 79 -20.23 3.10 -13.13
N ALA A 80 -21.33 2.44 -12.74
CA ALA A 80 -22.44 3.07 -12.02
C ALA A 80 -22.02 3.65 -10.65
N HIS A 81 -20.96 3.11 -10.04
CA HIS A 81 -20.45 3.55 -8.74
C HIS A 81 -19.63 4.84 -8.82
N GLU A 82 -19.05 5.18 -9.97
CA GLU A 82 -18.24 6.40 -10.13
C GLU A 82 -19.07 7.70 -10.01
N SER A 83 -20.38 7.59 -10.27
CA SER A 83 -21.33 8.71 -10.18
C SER A 83 -21.90 8.95 -8.78
N LYS A 84 -21.66 8.04 -7.83
CA LYS A 84 -22.20 8.07 -6.46
C LYS A 84 -21.07 8.16 -5.45
N ARG A 85 -21.24 8.97 -4.41
CA ARG A 85 -20.36 8.91 -3.23
C ARG A 85 -20.61 7.61 -2.47
N MET A 86 -19.57 7.06 -1.82
CA MET A 86 -19.65 5.75 -1.16
C MET A 86 -20.77 5.65 -0.09
N PHE A 87 -21.17 6.77 0.53
CA PHE A 87 -22.28 6.79 1.49
C PHE A 87 -23.68 6.80 0.85
N GLU A 88 -23.75 6.98 -0.46
CA GLU A 88 -24.98 6.91 -1.26
C GLU A 88 -25.23 5.49 -1.79
N TRP A 89 -24.30 4.56 -1.52
CA TRP A 89 -24.40 3.17 -1.94
C TRP A 89 -25.33 2.38 -1.02
N THR A 90 -26.05 1.42 -1.59
CA THR A 90 -26.79 0.44 -0.80
C THR A 90 -25.84 -0.53 -0.12
N LYS A 91 -26.36 -1.30 0.83
CA LYS A 91 -25.58 -2.34 1.51
C LYS A 91 -25.07 -3.39 0.51
N GLU A 92 -25.91 -3.76 -0.46
CA GLU A 92 -25.57 -4.74 -1.49
C GLU A 92 -24.44 -4.22 -2.40
N GLU A 93 -24.51 -2.97 -2.84
CA GLU A 93 -23.45 -2.32 -3.62
C GLU A 93 -22.12 -2.29 -2.84
N MET A 94 -22.18 -1.96 -1.54
CA MET A 94 -21.02 -1.95 -0.65
C MET A 94 -20.44 -3.35 -0.41
N ASP A 95 -21.29 -4.36 -0.23
CA ASP A 95 -20.86 -5.74 -0.01
C ASP A 95 -20.24 -6.32 -1.29
N GLU A 96 -20.79 -6.02 -2.48
CA GLU A 96 -20.17 -6.38 -3.75
C GLU A 96 -18.82 -5.70 -3.95
N PHE A 97 -18.70 -4.40 -3.67
CA PHE A 97 -17.41 -3.71 -3.74
C PHE A 97 -16.37 -4.35 -2.82
N ARG A 98 -16.73 -4.65 -1.56
CA ARG A 98 -15.84 -5.29 -0.59
C ARG A 98 -15.34 -6.66 -1.05
N LYS A 99 -16.15 -7.42 -1.79
CA LYS A 99 -15.72 -8.72 -2.35
C LYS A 99 -14.57 -8.57 -3.34
N GLY A 100 -14.47 -7.47 -4.09
CA GLY A 100 -13.36 -7.18 -5.00
C GLY A 100 -12.29 -6.23 -4.45
N ALA A 101 -12.53 -5.61 -3.29
CA ALA A 101 -11.70 -4.52 -2.77
C ALA A 101 -10.25 -4.90 -2.48
N TYR A 102 -9.33 -4.02 -2.90
CA TYR A 102 -7.89 -4.10 -2.67
C TYR A 102 -7.31 -2.71 -2.40
N ARG A 103 -6.18 -2.66 -1.70
CA ARG A 103 -5.42 -1.43 -1.47
C ARG A 103 -4.56 -1.10 -2.68
N GLU A 104 -4.53 0.17 -3.05
CA GLU A 104 -3.53 0.66 -4.00
C GLU A 104 -2.29 1.07 -3.23
N CYS A 105 -1.14 0.50 -3.61
CA CYS A 105 0.10 0.66 -2.86
C CYS A 105 1.24 1.14 -3.74
N ILE A 106 2.21 1.77 -3.08
CA ILE A 106 3.50 2.14 -3.63
C ILE A 106 4.53 1.11 -3.15
N GLY A 107 5.32 0.56 -4.06
CA GLY A 107 6.45 -0.31 -3.73
C GLY A 107 7.73 0.51 -3.62
N ILE A 108 8.50 0.35 -2.55
CA ILE A 108 9.78 1.02 -2.33
C ILE A 108 10.87 -0.06 -2.36
N THR A 109 11.87 0.11 -3.22
CA THR A 109 12.95 -0.87 -3.41
C THR A 109 14.23 -0.20 -3.92
N THR A 110 15.32 -0.95 -3.95
CA THR A 110 16.57 -0.57 -4.61
C THR A 110 16.91 -1.59 -5.70
N PRO A 111 17.77 -1.26 -6.70
CA PRO A 111 18.19 -2.23 -7.71
C PRO A 111 18.87 -3.49 -7.15
N GLN A 112 19.37 -3.42 -5.92
CA GLN A 112 20.11 -4.49 -5.24
C GLN A 112 19.25 -5.23 -4.19
N ALA A 113 18.10 -4.67 -3.80
CA ALA A 113 17.26 -5.25 -2.76
C ALA A 113 16.55 -6.52 -3.26
N ASN A 114 16.53 -7.55 -2.41
CA ASN A 114 15.72 -8.75 -2.61
C ASN A 114 14.33 -8.63 -1.96
N GLU A 115 14.03 -7.47 -1.43
CA GLU A 115 12.79 -7.16 -0.73
C GLU A 115 12.27 -5.78 -1.15
N MET A 116 10.99 -5.57 -0.88
CA MET A 116 10.28 -4.35 -1.18
C MET A 116 9.40 -3.99 0.02
N ILE A 117 9.45 -2.72 0.41
CA ILE A 117 8.51 -2.14 1.35
C ILE A 117 7.27 -1.74 0.55
N VAL A 118 6.11 -2.28 0.89
CA VAL A 118 4.84 -1.94 0.25
C VAL A 118 4.08 -1.01 1.16
N VAL A 119 3.69 0.15 0.64
CA VAL A 119 3.07 1.22 1.42
C VAL A 119 1.73 1.60 0.84
N ASP A 120 0.70 1.68 1.68
CA ASP A 120 -0.56 2.38 1.40
C ASP A 120 -0.61 3.68 2.22
N PRO A 121 -0.37 4.85 1.60
CA PRO A 121 -0.42 6.13 2.29
C PRO A 121 -1.85 6.59 2.63
N GLN A 122 -2.88 6.06 1.97
CA GLN A 122 -4.28 6.51 2.10
C GLN A 122 -4.49 8.02 1.99
N GLY A 123 -3.81 8.66 1.04
CA GLY A 123 -3.86 10.11 0.81
C GLY A 123 -3.05 10.93 1.81
N HIS A 124 -2.23 10.29 2.66
CA HIS A 124 -1.20 10.95 3.47
C HIS A 124 0.11 10.97 2.70
N ASN A 125 1.05 11.80 3.14
CA ASN A 125 2.42 11.87 2.63
C ASN A 125 3.39 10.97 3.41
N TYR A 126 2.90 10.07 4.26
CA TYR A 126 3.72 9.12 5.03
C TYR A 126 3.22 7.68 4.89
N ALA A 127 4.04 6.72 5.30
CA ALA A 127 3.74 5.30 5.16
C ALA A 127 2.78 4.79 6.24
N ARG A 128 1.49 5.09 6.06
CA ARG A 128 0.46 4.79 7.06
C ARG A 128 0.24 3.29 7.27
N TYR A 129 0.21 2.51 6.21
CA TYR A 129 0.14 1.05 6.27
C TYR A 129 1.29 0.46 5.47
N SER A 130 2.02 -0.47 6.07
CA SER A 130 3.30 -0.94 5.52
C SER A 130 3.42 -2.46 5.60
N ALA A 131 3.96 -3.07 4.55
CA ALA A 131 4.24 -4.50 4.50
C ALA A 131 5.64 -4.75 3.93
N LEU A 132 6.24 -5.87 4.31
CA LEU A 132 7.47 -6.37 3.68
C LEU A 132 7.17 -7.57 2.80
N VAL A 133 7.60 -7.49 1.55
CA VAL A 133 7.42 -8.57 0.56
C VAL A 133 8.76 -8.90 -0.09
N LYS A 134 8.99 -10.19 -0.33
CA LYS A 134 10.18 -10.65 -1.06
C LYS A 134 9.94 -10.49 -2.57
N GLY A 135 10.96 -10.00 -3.27
CA GLY A 135 10.97 -9.89 -4.73
C GLY A 135 11.07 -11.22 -5.45
#